data_AF-A0A4R8Q4N7-F1
#
_entry.id   AF-A0A4R8Q4N7-F1
#
_cell.length_a   1.000
_cell.length_b   1.000
_cell.length_c   1.000
_cell.angle_alpha   90.00
_cell.angle_beta   90.00
_cell.angle_gamma   90.00
#
_symmetry.space_group_name_H-M   'P 1'
#
loop_
_entity.id
_entity.type
_entity.pdbx_description
1 polymer ?
#
loop_
_entity_poly.entity_id
_entity_poly.type
_entity_poly.pdbx_seq_one_letter_code
_entity_poly.pdbx_strand_id
1 'polypeptide(L)'
;MSQNFVHAGVFELEAEGHSTIAAVSFCAIRKIRDYLHKGIVPPRPAVLADGTLSGWDKCKSDEQPWRPFEVGAAMQAEGLHSLQAFRDVHAEIINPLTPSSKLRLNGNS
;
A
#
# COMPACT_ATOMS: atom_id res chain seq x y z
N MET A 1 -15.33 -12.43 0.43
CA MET A 1 -15.31 -11.44 1.52
C MET A 1 -16.39 -11.85 2.54
N SER A 2 -16.10 -11.89 3.84
CA SER A 2 -17.08 -12.38 4.83
C SER A 2 -18.24 -11.39 5.03
N GLN A 3 -19.45 -11.87 5.34
CA GLN A 3 -20.63 -11.04 5.61
C GLN A 3 -20.48 -10.11 6.82
N ASN A 4 -19.41 -10.25 7.61
CA ASN A 4 -19.16 -9.39 8.78
C ASN A 4 -18.79 -7.94 8.40
N PHE A 5 -18.52 -7.65 7.13
CA PHE A 5 -18.09 -6.33 6.65
C PHE A 5 -19.18 -5.55 5.90
N VAL A 6 -20.46 -5.92 6.03
CA VAL A 6 -21.60 -5.33 5.29
C VAL A 6 -21.77 -3.81 5.49
N HIS A 7 -21.19 -3.24 6.55
CA HIS A 7 -21.22 -1.79 6.79
C HIS A 7 -19.84 -1.12 6.73
N ALA A 8 -18.79 -1.84 6.35
CA ALA A 8 -17.47 -1.26 6.21
C ALA A 8 -17.38 -0.43 4.91
N GLY A 9 -16.67 0.70 4.98
CA GLY A 9 -16.16 1.36 3.78
C GLY A 9 -15.03 0.52 3.20
N VAL A 10 -14.99 0.38 1.87
CA VAL A 10 -14.00 -0.46 1.17
C VAL A 10 -13.22 0.40 0.19
N PHE A 11 -11.92 0.15 0.10
CA PHE A 11 -11.09 0.53 -1.03
C PHE A 11 -10.17 -0.64 -1.37
N GLU A 12 -9.73 -0.70 -2.63
CA GLU A 12 -8.82 -1.73 -3.12
C GLU A 12 -7.45 -1.11 -3.35
N LEU A 13 -6.39 -1.78 -2.89
CA LEU A 13 -5.01 -1.42 -3.21
C LEU A 13 -4.54 -2.30 -4.36
N GLU A 14 -4.35 -1.70 -5.54
CA GLU A 14 -3.78 -2.36 -6.71
C GLU A 14 -2.26 -2.41 -6.57
N ALA A 15 -1.74 -3.53 -6.10
CA ALA A 15 -0.32 -3.78 -5.88
C ALA A 15 0.13 -5.12 -6.48
N GLU A 16 1.42 -5.22 -6.82
CA GLU A 16 2.04 -6.44 -7.32
C GLU A 16 2.79 -7.18 -6.19
N GLY A 17 2.82 -8.52 -6.26
CA GLY A 17 3.57 -9.37 -5.32
C GLY A 17 2.74 -9.93 -4.15
N HIS A 18 3.38 -10.79 -3.35
CA HIS A 18 2.72 -11.54 -2.27
C HIS A 18 2.46 -10.71 -0.99
N SER A 19 3.01 -9.50 -0.88
CA SER A 19 2.83 -8.64 0.29
C SER A 19 2.47 -7.22 -0.13
N THR A 20 1.21 -6.84 0.13
CA THR A 20 0.67 -5.50 -0.09
C THR A 20 1.30 -4.45 0.84
N ILE A 21 1.99 -4.85 1.91
CA ILE A 21 2.68 -3.94 2.83
C ILE A 21 3.89 -3.26 2.18
N ALA A 22 4.49 -3.89 1.16
CA ALA A 22 5.64 -3.33 0.45
C ALA A 22 5.23 -2.32 -0.65
N ALA A 23 3.94 -2.17 -0.90
CA ALA A 23 3.40 -1.29 -1.92
C ALA A 23 3.01 0.05 -1.30
N VAL A 24 3.57 1.15 -1.81
CA VAL A 24 3.24 2.47 -1.32
C VAL A 24 2.18 3.10 -2.20
N SER A 25 1.09 3.58 -1.59
CA SER A 25 0.00 4.26 -2.29
C SER A 25 -0.49 5.47 -1.50
N PHE A 26 -0.33 6.67 -2.06
CA PHE A 26 -0.85 7.92 -1.54
C PHE A 26 -2.37 7.90 -1.40
N CYS A 27 -3.07 7.29 -2.37
CA CYS A 27 -4.52 7.13 -2.30
C CYS A 27 -4.93 6.31 -1.07
N ALA A 28 -4.26 5.17 -0.84
CA ALA A 28 -4.55 4.31 0.31
C ALA A 28 -4.20 5.00 1.63
N ILE A 29 -3.00 5.59 1.72
CA ILE A 29 -2.52 6.32 2.90
C ILE A 29 -3.47 7.47 3.25
N ARG A 30 -3.93 8.24 2.26
CA ARG A 30 -4.87 9.34 2.49
C ARG A 30 -6.20 8.85 3.04
N LYS A 31 -6.74 7.76 2.50
CA LYS A 31 -7.98 7.15 3.02
C LYS A 31 -7.85 6.67 4.46
N ILE A 32 -6.73 6.02 4.79
CA ILE A 32 -6.43 5.60 6.17
C ILE A 32 -6.32 6.82 7.09
N ARG A 33 -5.61 7.87 6.65
CA ARG A 33 -5.47 9.12 7.40
C ARG A 33 -6.83 9.79 7.62
N ASP A 34 -7.65 9.89 6.59
CA ASP A 34 -8.99 10.50 6.68
C ASP A 34 -9.91 9.71 7.63
N TYR A 35 -9.81 8.37 7.64
CA TYR A 35 -10.51 7.55 8.64
C TYR A 35 -10.03 7.82 10.06
N LEU A 36 -8.71 7.73 10.30
CA LEU A 36 -8.13 7.86 11.64
C LEU A 36 -8.29 9.26 12.24
N HIS A 37 -8.18 10.31 11.43
CA HIS A 37 -8.22 11.69 11.91
C HIS A 37 -9.60 12.34 11.84
N LYS A 38 -10.44 11.96 10.87
CA LYS A 38 -11.70 12.65 10.58
C LYS A 38 -12.92 11.73 10.67
N GLY A 39 -12.73 10.42 10.87
CA GLY A 39 -13.80 9.44 10.84
C GLY A 39 -14.45 9.27 9.45
N ILE A 40 -13.79 9.74 8.39
CA ILE A 40 -14.32 9.64 7.02
C ILE A 40 -14.02 8.25 6.48
N VAL A 41 -15.07 7.51 6.13
CA VAL A 41 -14.96 6.16 5.55
C VAL A 41 -15.07 6.21 4.03
N PRO A 42 -14.36 5.31 3.31
CA PRO A 42 -14.57 5.12 1.87
C PRO A 42 -16.03 4.75 1.52
N PRO A 43 -16.45 4.93 0.27
CA PRO A 43 -17.79 4.53 -0.17
C PRO A 43 -18.04 3.05 0.08
N ARG A 44 -19.31 2.72 0.38
CA ARG A 44 -19.74 1.33 0.53
C ARG A 44 -19.85 0.68 -0.85
N PRO A 45 -19.43 -0.59 -1.00
CA PRO A 45 -19.69 -1.34 -2.23
C PRO A 45 -21.19 -1.39 -2.56
N ALA A 46 -21.53 -1.14 -3.81
CA ALA A 46 -22.85 -1.40 -4.36
C ALA A 46 -22.99 -2.87 -4.74
N VAL A 47 -24.14 -3.46 -4.41
CA VAL A 47 -24.52 -4.79 -4.87
C VAL A 47 -25.21 -4.65 -6.23
N LEU A 48 -24.65 -5.26 -7.27
CA LEU A 48 -25.24 -5.30 -8.60
C LEU A 48 -26.33 -6.37 -8.69
N ALA A 49 -27.14 -6.33 -9.75
CA ALA A 49 -28.27 -7.24 -9.95
C ALA A 49 -27.88 -8.73 -10.04
N ASP A 50 -26.63 -9.02 -10.41
CA ASP A 50 -26.04 -10.36 -10.47
C ASP A 50 -25.43 -10.81 -9.12
N GLY A 51 -25.57 -10.01 -8.06
CA GLY A 51 -25.00 -10.27 -6.74
C GLY A 51 -23.51 -9.94 -6.61
N THR A 52 -22.88 -9.40 -7.65
CA THR A 52 -21.48 -8.94 -7.56
C THR A 52 -21.38 -7.60 -6.83
N LEU A 53 -20.25 -7.39 -6.17
CA LEU A 53 -19.95 -6.10 -5.53
C LEU A 53 -19.23 -5.19 -6.54
N SER A 54 -19.54 -3.91 -6.52
CA SER A 54 -18.84 -2.87 -7.30
C SER A 54 -18.83 -1.53 -6.56
N GLY A 55 -18.21 -0.49 -7.15
CA GLY A 55 -18.36 0.89 -6.67
C GLY A 55 -17.49 1.30 -5.48
N TRP A 56 -16.45 0.52 -5.13
CA TRP A 56 -15.40 0.98 -4.24
C TRP A 56 -14.29 1.69 -5.00
N ASP A 57 -13.52 2.49 -4.28
CA ASP A 57 -12.38 3.20 -4.84
C ASP A 57 -11.18 2.27 -5.01
N LYS A 58 -10.48 2.41 -6.14
CA LYS A 58 -9.24 1.70 -6.41
C LYS A 58 -8.05 2.63 -6.27
N CYS A 59 -7.11 2.27 -5.43
CA CYS A 59 -5.89 2.98 -5.16
C CYS A 59 -4.74 2.25 -5.85
N LYS A 60 -4.14 2.89 -6.84
CA LYS A 60 -2.93 2.39 -7.49
C LYS A 60 -1.75 2.51 -6.56
N SER A 61 -0.84 1.54 -6.65
CA SER A 61 0.48 1.68 -6.05
C SER A 61 1.28 2.75 -6.78
N ASP A 62 1.79 3.73 -6.04
CA ASP A 62 2.77 4.71 -6.51
C ASP A 62 4.17 4.08 -6.56
N GLU A 63 4.42 3.05 -5.74
CA GLU A 63 5.64 2.26 -5.76
C GLU A 63 5.32 0.78 -5.93
N GLN A 64 5.97 0.12 -6.89
CA GLN A 64 5.90 -1.33 -6.96
C GLN A 64 7.00 -1.92 -6.08
N PRO A 65 6.69 -2.95 -5.27
CA PRO A 65 7.74 -3.74 -4.65
C PRO A 65 8.70 -4.17 -5.77
N TRP A 66 10.00 -3.96 -5.56
CA TRP A 66 11.05 -4.41 -6.49
C TRP A 66 11.28 -3.57 -7.76
N ARG A 67 10.68 -2.37 -7.91
CA ARG A 67 11.07 -1.41 -8.96
C ARG A 67 11.55 -0.06 -8.39
N PRO A 68 12.57 0.58 -8.99
CA PRO A 68 12.98 1.92 -8.59
C PRO A 68 11.88 2.96 -8.79
N PHE A 69 11.92 4.02 -7.98
CA PHE A 69 11.09 5.20 -8.19
C PHE A 69 11.49 5.91 -9.48
N GLU A 70 10.56 6.04 -10.41
CA GLU A 70 10.70 6.95 -11.54
C GLU A 70 10.54 8.38 -11.00
N VAL A 71 11.67 9.06 -10.75
CA VAL A 71 11.72 10.45 -10.26
C VAL A 71 11.30 11.39 -11.40
N GLY A 72 10.02 11.38 -11.77
CA GLY A 72 9.51 12.14 -12.90
C GLY A 72 8.02 12.49 -12.83
N ALA A 73 7.22 11.77 -12.04
CA ALA A 73 5.86 12.19 -11.74
C ALA A 73 5.91 13.28 -10.66
N ALA A 74 5.41 14.48 -10.97
CA ALA A 74 5.40 15.62 -10.05
C ALA A 74 4.60 15.29 -8.77
N MET A 75 5.29 14.82 -7.73
CA MET A 75 4.74 14.55 -6.41
C MET A 75 4.55 15.86 -5.64
N GLN A 76 3.35 16.07 -5.11
CA GLN A 76 3.08 17.18 -4.20
C GLN A 76 3.96 17.07 -2.95
N ALA A 77 4.44 18.21 -2.45
CA ALA A 77 5.40 18.28 -1.34
C ALA A 77 4.93 17.55 -0.06
N GLU A 78 3.63 17.56 0.23
CA GLU A 78 3.04 16.83 1.37
C GLU A 78 3.15 15.31 1.24
N GLY A 79 3.08 14.80 0.00
CA GLY A 79 3.30 13.39 -0.29
C GLY A 79 4.74 12.98 -0.02
N LEU A 80 5.69 13.84 -0.39
CA LEU A 80 7.12 13.60 -0.18
C LEU A 80 7.46 13.40 1.32
N HIS A 81 6.91 14.23 2.20
CA HIS A 81 7.10 14.11 3.64
C HIS A 81 6.53 12.81 4.22
N SER A 82 5.36 12.39 3.75
CA SER A 82 4.72 11.16 4.22
C SER A 82 5.54 9.94 3.81
N LEU A 83 6.07 9.92 2.59
CA LEU A 83 6.97 8.84 2.14
C LEU A 83 8.27 8.79 2.91
N GLN A 84 8.86 9.94 3.22
CA GLN A 84 10.09 9.98 4.00
C GLN A 84 9.87 9.36 5.38
N ALA A 85 8.78 9.72 6.06
CA ALA A 85 8.43 9.13 7.34
C ALA A 85 8.24 7.60 7.27
N PHE A 86 7.59 7.09 6.21
CA PHE A 86 7.46 5.65 6.02
C PHE A 86 8.79 4.96 5.72
N ARG A 87 9.67 5.58 4.92
CA ARG A 87 11.03 5.07 4.65
C ARG A 87 11.85 4.99 5.94
N ASP A 88 11.76 5.99 6.79
CA ASP A 88 12.51 6.04 8.05
C ASP A 88 12.03 4.92 8.99
N VAL A 89 10.71 4.72 9.13
CA VAL A 89 10.13 3.62 9.90
C VAL A 89 10.52 2.25 9.32
N HIS A 90 10.47 2.10 8.00
CA HIS A 90 10.90 0.87 7.35
C HIS A 90 12.39 0.60 7.61
N ALA A 91 13.25 1.62 7.53
CA ALA A 91 14.68 1.47 7.81
C ALA A 91 14.93 1.08 9.28
N GLU A 92 14.18 1.64 10.22
CA GLU A 92 14.30 1.31 11.64
C GLU A 92 13.85 -0.13 11.95
N ILE A 93 12.71 -0.56 11.38
CA ILE A 93 12.11 -1.85 11.70
C ILE A 93 12.72 -3.00 10.89
N ILE A 94 12.94 -2.79 9.59
CA ILE A 94 13.30 -3.88 8.66
C ILE A 94 14.81 -4.10 8.61
N ASN A 95 15.65 -3.05 8.60
CA ASN A 95 17.10 -3.23 8.47
C ASN A 95 17.73 -4.13 9.55
N PRO A 96 17.28 -4.11 10.83
CA PRO A 96 17.77 -5.04 11.83
C PRO A 96 17.32 -6.50 11.59
N LEU A 97 16.24 -6.70 10.85
CA LEU A 97 15.61 -8.00 10.61
C LEU A 97 16.05 -8.63 9.29
N THR A 98 16.60 -7.86 8.34
CA THR A 98 17.19 -8.39 7.11
C THR A 98 18.62 -8.84 7.37
N PRO A 99 18.91 -10.16 7.39
CA PRO A 99 20.29 -10.62 7.43
C PRO A 99 21.03 -10.10 6.19
N SER A 100 22.25 -9.59 6.39
CA SER A 100 23.11 -9.15 5.29
C SER A 100 23.26 -10.30 4.30
N SER A 101 22.75 -10.13 3.09
CA SER A 101 22.87 -11.10 1.99
C SER A 101 24.30 -11.15 1.46
N LYS A 102 25.25 -11.51 2.32
CA LYS A 102 26.51 -12.11 1.86
C LYS A 102 26.20 -13.54 1.48
N LEU A 103 25.58 -13.70 0.31
CA LEU A 103 25.62 -14.95 -0.45
C LEU A 103 27.10 -15.31 -0.66
N ARG A 104 27.64 -16.17 0.20
CA ARG A 104 28.85 -16.94 -0.12
C ARG A 104 28.47 -17.90 -1.24
N LEU A 105 28.67 -17.47 -2.48
CA LEU A 105 28.85 -18.38 -3.59
C LEU A 105 30.23 -19.03 -3.39
N ASN A 106 30.31 -20.05 -2.52
CA ASN A 106 31.44 -20.96 -2.54
C ASN A 106 31.27 -21.85 -3.76
N GLY A 107 31.98 -21.52 -4.83
CA GLY A 107 32.25 -22.44 -5.91
C GLY A 107 33.11 -23.59 -5.38
N ASN A 108 32.70 -24.82 -5.65
CA ASN A 108 33.59 -25.96 -5.63
C ASN A 108 33.77 -26.43 -7.07
N SER A 109 35.02 -26.35 -7.52
CA SER A 109 35.60 -27.10 -8.63
C SER A 109 35.68 -28.60 -8.31
#